data_AF-A0A1C6E1T2-F1
#
_entry.id   AF-A0A1C6E1T2-F1
#
_cell.length_a   1.000
_cell.length_b   1.000
_cell.length_c   1.000
_cell.angle_alpha   90.00
_cell.angle_beta   90.00
_cell.angle_gamma   90.00
#
_symmetry.space_group_name_H-M   'P 1'
#
loop_
_entity.id
_entity.type
_entity.pdbx_description
1 polymer ?
#
loop_
_entity_poly.entity_id
_entity_poly.type
_entity_poly.pdbx_seq_one_letter_code
_entity_poly.pdbx_strand_id
1 'polypeptide(L)'
;MPKSKWNLNTIYISERLQESLRPISRCAMTTVVAPMGYGKTTAVEWYLAERARAEAPYIVRISVYSGNLVIFWKSVQDAFARAGFAFLREYDCPTDRASGGLLIDDLCHALTEREYEIVRLMAQRLNNREIAEKLYLSEGSIR
;
A
#
# COMPACT_ATOMS: atom_id res chain seq x y z
N MET A 1 15.18 -34.94 23.66
CA MET A 1 14.94 -33.64 22.99
C MET A 1 14.22 -33.91 21.67
N PRO A 2 12.99 -33.39 21.46
CA PRO A 2 12.32 -33.59 20.18
C PRO A 2 13.08 -32.80 19.11
N LYS A 3 13.54 -33.49 18.06
CA LYS A 3 14.19 -32.84 16.91
C LYS A 3 13.20 -31.88 16.26
N SER A 4 13.60 -30.61 16.12
CA SER A 4 12.87 -29.60 15.36
C SER A 4 12.55 -30.15 13.97
N LYS A 5 11.27 -30.17 13.60
CA LYS A 5 10.82 -30.58 12.27
C LYS A 5 11.37 -29.57 11.27
N TRP A 6 12.23 -30.02 10.37
CA TRP A 6 12.77 -29.20 9.28
C TRP A 6 11.62 -28.60 8.47
N ASN A 7 11.50 -27.27 8.51
CA ASN A 7 10.52 -26.55 7.70
C ASN A 7 11.13 -26.24 6.33
N LEU A 8 10.87 -27.12 5.37
CA LEU A 8 11.32 -26.99 3.98
C LEU A 8 10.66 -25.81 3.24
N ASN A 9 9.66 -25.15 3.83
CA ASN A 9 9.04 -23.94 3.28
C ASN A 9 9.73 -22.64 3.74
N THR A 10 10.95 -22.71 4.26
CA THR A 10 11.70 -21.51 4.65
C THR A 10 12.21 -20.79 3.41
N ILE A 11 11.64 -19.62 3.11
CA ILE A 11 12.10 -18.75 2.03
C ILE A 11 13.45 -18.14 2.45
N TYR A 12 14.49 -18.36 1.65
CA TYR A 12 15.79 -17.73 1.85
C TYR A 12 15.87 -16.40 1.07
N ILE A 13 16.11 -15.30 1.78
CA ILE A 13 16.38 -13.97 1.22
C ILE A 13 17.74 -13.51 1.73
N SER A 14 18.72 -13.34 0.82
CA SER A 14 20.07 -12.92 1.17
C SER A 14 20.10 -11.48 1.71
N GLU A 15 21.04 -11.16 2.60
CA GLU A 15 21.20 -9.79 3.13
C GLU A 15 21.27 -8.73 2.02
N ARG A 16 22.01 -9.01 0.94
CA ARG A 16 22.07 -8.13 -0.23
C ARG A 16 20.69 -7.87 -0.83
N LEU A 17 19.85 -8.89 -0.94
CA LEU A 17 18.48 -8.74 -1.45
C LEU A 17 17.60 -7.96 -0.45
N GLN A 18 17.73 -8.22 0.85
CA GLN A 18 17.04 -7.45 1.88
C GLN A 18 17.38 -5.96 1.81
N GLU A 19 18.66 -5.62 1.70
CA GLU A 19 19.13 -4.24 1.55
C GLU A 19 18.56 -3.59 0.29
N SER A 20 18.48 -4.32 -0.82
CA SER A 20 17.89 -3.80 -2.07
C SER A 20 16.39 -3.51 -2.00
N LEU A 21 15.68 -4.09 -1.03
CA LEU A 21 14.23 -3.89 -0.81
C LEU A 21 13.91 -2.74 0.15
N ARG A 22 14.90 -2.22 0.89
CA ARG A 22 14.72 -1.06 1.80
C ARG A 22 14.05 0.17 1.17
N PRO A 23 14.27 0.51 -0.12
CA PRO A 23 13.56 1.61 -0.76
C PRO A 23 12.03 1.49 -0.70
N ILE A 24 11.47 0.28 -0.62
CA ILE A 24 10.01 0.05 -0.50
C ILE A 24 9.42 0.82 0.70
N SER A 25 10.16 0.97 1.80
CA SER A 25 9.69 1.68 2.99
C SER A 25 10.07 3.16 3.04
N ARG A 26 10.93 3.64 2.11
CA ARG A 26 11.50 5.00 2.17
C ARG A 26 11.13 5.86 0.97
N CYS A 27 10.78 5.24 -0.14
CA CYS A 27 10.46 5.91 -1.39
C CYS A 27 8.97 5.81 -1.65
N ALA A 28 8.36 6.94 -2.03
CA ALA A 28 6.93 7.01 -2.39
C ALA A 28 6.56 6.03 -3.53
N MET A 29 7.50 5.72 -4.41
CA MET A 29 7.35 4.72 -5.47
C MET A 29 8.63 3.92 -5.60
N THR A 30 8.51 2.59 -5.57
CA THR A 30 9.62 1.66 -5.82
C THR A 30 9.22 0.69 -6.92
N THR A 31 10.03 0.59 -7.97
CA THR A 31 9.81 -0.38 -9.05
C THR A 31 10.73 -1.57 -8.86
N VAL A 32 10.16 -2.79 -8.81
CA VAL A 32 10.92 -4.04 -8.69
C VAL A 32 10.94 -4.76 -10.03
N VAL A 33 12.12 -4.85 -10.66
CA VAL A 33 12.29 -5.41 -12.00
C VAL A 33 13.22 -6.62 -11.97
N ALA A 34 12.81 -7.71 -12.62
CA ALA A 34 13.59 -8.93 -12.87
C ALA A 34 12.82 -9.84 -13.86
N PRO A 35 13.47 -10.83 -14.51
CA PRO A 35 12.79 -11.79 -15.38
C PRO A 35 11.72 -12.62 -14.65
N MET A 36 10.84 -13.26 -15.42
CA MET A 36 9.83 -14.18 -14.86
C MET A 36 10.52 -15.36 -14.15
N GLY A 37 9.96 -15.80 -13.01
CA GLY A 37 10.54 -16.90 -12.21
C GLY A 37 11.62 -16.49 -11.19
N TYR A 38 12.14 -15.26 -11.22
CA TYR A 38 13.20 -14.79 -10.29
C TYR A 38 12.70 -14.42 -8.88
N GLY A 39 11.48 -14.82 -8.50
CA GLY A 39 10.98 -14.62 -7.14
C GLY A 39 10.65 -13.18 -6.74
N LYS A 40 10.43 -12.25 -7.69
CA LYS A 40 10.11 -10.83 -7.40
C LYS A 40 8.97 -10.69 -6.39
N THR A 41 7.83 -11.30 -6.69
CA THR A 41 6.64 -11.25 -5.83
C THR A 41 6.94 -11.84 -4.46
N THR A 42 7.64 -12.97 -4.42
CA THR A 42 8.05 -13.63 -3.17
C THR A 42 8.96 -12.73 -2.32
N ALA A 43 9.93 -12.05 -2.92
CA ALA A 43 10.85 -11.17 -2.21
C ALA A 43 10.13 -9.94 -1.63
N VAL A 44 9.23 -9.33 -2.41
CA VAL A 44 8.41 -8.20 -1.97
C VAL A 44 7.45 -8.62 -0.86
N GLU A 45 6.76 -9.75 -1.02
CA GLU A 45 5.84 -10.27 0.00
C GLU A 45 6.56 -10.61 1.30
N TRP A 46 7.74 -11.23 1.22
CA TRP A 46 8.58 -11.49 2.39
C TRP A 46 8.95 -10.19 3.11
N TYR A 47 9.40 -9.17 2.38
CA TYR A 47 9.80 -7.90 2.97
C TYR A 47 8.60 -7.20 3.63
N LEU A 48 7.45 -7.13 2.95
CA LEU A 48 6.25 -6.51 3.51
C LEU A 48 5.73 -7.26 4.74
N ALA A 49 5.79 -8.58 4.76
CA ALA A 49 5.42 -9.38 5.92
C ALA A 49 6.33 -9.12 7.13
N GLU A 50 7.63 -8.91 6.90
CA GLU A 50 8.58 -8.56 7.95
C GLU A 50 8.30 -7.16 8.51
N ARG A 51 8.01 -6.19 7.63
CA ARG A 51 7.61 -4.82 8.05
C ARG A 51 6.28 -4.82 8.78
N ALA A 52 5.35 -5.70 8.41
CA ALA A 52 4.07 -5.83 9.10
C ALA A 52 4.19 -6.24 10.56
N ARG A 53 5.25 -6.96 10.94
CA ARG A 53 5.54 -7.33 12.33
C ARG A 53 6.11 -6.17 13.14
N ALA A 54 6.79 -5.24 12.48
CA ALA A 54 7.48 -4.13 13.15
C ALA A 54 6.59 -2.89 13.32
N GLU A 55 5.84 -2.53 12.28
CA GLU A 55 5.20 -1.20 12.16
C GLU A 55 3.70 -1.25 11.84
N ALA A 56 3.12 -2.46 11.71
CA ALA A 56 1.69 -2.68 11.38
C ALA A 56 1.15 -1.77 10.24
N PRO A 57 1.79 -1.72 9.06
CA PRO A 57 1.33 -0.90 7.95
C PRO A 57 0.08 -1.53 7.30
N TYR A 58 -0.76 -0.68 6.72
CA TYR A 58 -1.81 -1.12 5.81
C TYR A 58 -1.21 -1.54 4.47
N ILE A 59 -1.42 -2.79 4.08
CA ILE A 59 -0.92 -3.35 2.82
C ILE A 59 -2.12 -3.66 1.91
N VAL A 60 -2.23 -2.91 0.81
CA VAL A 60 -3.21 -3.15 -0.24
C VAL A 60 -2.50 -3.79 -1.43
N ARG A 61 -2.88 -5.03 -1.77
CA ARG A 61 -2.30 -5.78 -2.91
C ARG A 61 -3.30 -5.92 -4.04
N ILE A 62 -2.96 -5.38 -5.20
CA ILE A 62 -3.76 -5.46 -6.43
C ILE A 62 -2.94 -6.18 -7.49
N SER A 63 -3.50 -7.26 -8.04
CA SER A 63 -2.90 -7.98 -9.17
C SER A 63 -3.56 -7.53 -10.47
N VAL A 64 -2.76 -7.08 -11.44
CA VAL A 64 -3.26 -6.63 -12.76
C VAL A 64 -2.88 -7.68 -13.80
N TYR A 65 -3.89 -8.36 -14.36
CA TYR A 65 -3.70 -9.44 -15.33
C TYR A 65 -4.22 -9.11 -16.73
N SER A 66 -5.07 -8.08 -16.87
CA SER A 66 -5.67 -7.68 -18.14
C SER A 66 -6.01 -6.19 -18.16
N GLY A 67 -6.30 -5.66 -19.34
CA GLY A 67 -6.79 -4.29 -19.52
C GLY A 67 -8.29 -4.11 -19.28
N ASN A 68 -8.99 -5.12 -18.72
CA ASN A 68 -10.42 -5.01 -18.45
C ASN A 68 -10.66 -4.19 -17.18
N LEU A 69 -11.20 -2.98 -17.35
CA LEU A 69 -11.42 -2.02 -16.29
C LEU A 69 -12.35 -2.53 -15.18
N VAL A 70 -13.40 -3.28 -15.52
CA VAL A 70 -14.35 -3.82 -14.54
C VAL A 70 -13.70 -4.89 -13.66
N ILE A 71 -12.89 -5.78 -14.26
CA ILE A 71 -12.13 -6.80 -13.51
C ILE A 71 -11.08 -6.14 -12.61
N PHE A 72 -10.39 -5.12 -13.13
CA PHE A 72 -9.45 -4.33 -12.35
C PHE A 72 -10.14 -3.66 -11.16
N TRP A 73 -11.26 -2.97 -11.39
CA TRP A 73 -12.03 -2.31 -10.33
C TRP A 73 -12.50 -3.28 -9.26
N LYS A 74 -13.03 -4.43 -9.65
CA LYS A 74 -13.42 -5.47 -8.69
C LYS A 74 -12.23 -5.94 -7.84
N SER A 75 -11.05 -6.08 -8.45
CA SER A 75 -9.82 -6.43 -7.74
C SER A 75 -9.38 -5.34 -6.76
N VAL A 76 -9.56 -4.05 -7.10
CA VAL A 76 -9.32 -2.90 -6.22
C VAL A 76 -10.27 -2.94 -5.02
N GLN A 77 -11.59 -3.05 -5.26
CA GLN A 77 -12.59 -3.15 -4.19
C GLN A 77 -12.29 -4.29 -3.22
N ASP A 78 -11.96 -5.47 -3.74
CA ASP A 78 -11.66 -6.63 -2.92
C ASP A 78 -10.33 -6.49 -2.16
N ALA A 79 -9.33 -5.80 -2.74
CA ALA A 79 -8.04 -5.53 -2.09
C ALA A 79 -8.17 -4.56 -0.92
N PHE A 80 -8.91 -3.47 -1.11
CA PHE A 80 -9.20 -2.50 -0.05
C PHE A 80 -10.03 -3.14 1.07
N ALA A 81 -11.06 -3.91 0.71
CA ALA A 81 -11.89 -4.61 1.71
C ALA A 81 -11.06 -5.60 2.55
N ARG A 82 -10.11 -6.33 1.95
CA ARG A 82 -9.18 -7.21 2.68
C ARG A 82 -8.25 -6.45 3.63
N ALA A 83 -7.91 -5.20 3.30
CA ALA A 83 -7.10 -4.33 4.16
C ALA A 83 -7.94 -3.62 5.26
N GLY A 84 -9.23 -3.91 5.36
CA GLY A 84 -10.15 -3.32 6.34
C GLY A 84 -10.94 -2.12 5.82
N PHE A 85 -10.81 -1.78 4.54
CA PHE A 85 -11.43 -0.61 3.92
C PHE A 85 -12.53 -1.04 2.94
N ALA A 86 -13.75 -1.26 3.44
CA ALA A 86 -14.85 -1.80 2.62
C ALA A 86 -15.62 -0.75 1.79
N PHE A 87 -15.39 0.55 2.02
CA PHE A 87 -16.19 1.64 1.44
C PHE A 87 -16.23 1.62 -0.09
N LEU A 88 -15.16 1.17 -0.77
CA LEU A 88 -15.12 1.09 -2.24
C LEU A 88 -16.16 0.12 -2.83
N ARG A 89 -16.73 -0.79 -2.04
CA ARG A 89 -17.76 -1.73 -2.51
C ARG A 89 -19.07 -1.06 -2.90
N GLU A 90 -19.33 0.12 -2.36
CA GLU A 90 -20.56 0.88 -2.63
C GLU A 90 -20.46 1.70 -3.92
N TYR A 91 -19.26 1.76 -4.53
CA TYR A 91 -19.00 2.52 -5.74
C TYR A 91 -18.96 1.61 -6.96
N ASP A 92 -19.78 1.95 -7.95
CA ASP A 92 -19.70 1.36 -9.28
C ASP A 92 -18.36 1.67 -9.95
N CYS A 93 -18.00 0.86 -10.94
CA CYS A 93 -16.77 1.03 -11.68
C CYS A 93 -16.76 2.38 -12.41
N PRO A 94 -15.81 3.29 -12.13
CA PRO A 94 -15.74 4.56 -12.84
C PRO A 94 -15.27 4.31 -14.27
N THR A 95 -16.19 4.42 -15.23
CA THR A 95 -15.93 4.14 -16.65
C THR A 95 -15.44 5.35 -17.44
N ASP A 96 -15.51 6.54 -16.86
CA ASP A 96 -15.20 7.81 -17.51
C ASP A 96 -14.63 8.81 -16.51
N ARG A 97 -14.20 9.98 -17.03
CA ARG A 97 -13.58 11.02 -16.21
C ARG A 97 -14.54 11.63 -15.18
N ALA A 98 -15.83 11.75 -15.50
CA ALA A 98 -16.81 12.33 -14.60
C ALA A 98 -17.11 11.38 -13.44
N SER A 99 -17.37 10.10 -13.73
CA SER A 99 -17.55 9.07 -12.69
C SER A 99 -16.30 8.89 -11.82
N GLY A 100 -15.11 8.96 -12.42
CA GLY A 100 -13.86 8.98 -11.66
C GLY A 100 -13.68 10.24 -10.79
N GLY A 101 -14.13 11.40 -11.26
CA GLY A 101 -14.12 12.64 -10.50
C GLY A 101 -15.05 12.60 -9.28
N LEU A 102 -16.27 12.08 -9.45
CA LEU A 102 -17.23 11.89 -8.37
C LEU A 102 -16.68 10.96 -7.28
N LEU A 103 -16.10 9.82 -7.68
CA LEU A 103 -15.43 8.92 -6.74
C LEU A 103 -14.38 9.66 -5.90
N ILE A 104 -13.51 10.45 -6.54
CA ILE A 104 -12.47 11.20 -5.81
C ILE A 104 -13.11 12.23 -4.88
N ASP A 105 -14.13 12.95 -5.34
CA ASP A 105 -14.82 13.97 -4.54
C ASP A 105 -15.51 13.37 -3.32
N ASP A 106 -16.20 12.24 -3.48
CA ASP A 106 -16.85 11.51 -2.39
C ASP A 106 -15.81 10.98 -1.38
N LEU A 107 -14.67 10.47 -1.86
CA LEU A 107 -13.56 10.06 -1.00
C LEU A 107 -12.96 11.23 -0.22
N CYS A 108 -12.88 12.40 -0.84
CA CYS A 108 -12.39 13.60 -0.18
C CYS A 108 -13.40 14.15 0.84
N HIS A 109 -14.71 14.08 0.56
CA HIS A 109 -15.76 14.47 1.50
C HIS A 109 -15.89 13.53 2.70
N ALA A 110 -15.50 12.27 2.56
CA ALA A 110 -15.42 11.33 3.67
C ALA A 110 -14.32 11.70 4.68
N LEU A 111 -13.37 12.56 4.29
CA LEU A 111 -12.33 13.09 5.17
C LEU A 111 -12.84 14.37 5.85
N THR A 112 -12.53 14.53 7.13
CA THR A 112 -12.64 15.84 7.78
C THR A 112 -11.77 16.86 7.05
N GLU A 113 -12.10 18.15 7.17
CA GLU A 113 -11.29 19.23 6.58
C GLU A 113 -9.80 19.09 6.94
N ARG A 114 -9.54 18.63 8.17
CA ARG A 114 -8.19 18.38 8.66
C ARG A 114 -7.51 17.17 8.01
N GLU A 115 -8.21 16.05 7.87
CA GLU A 115 -7.68 14.86 7.19
C GLU A 115 -7.44 15.15 5.70
N TYR A 116 -8.31 15.94 5.07
CA TYR A 116 -8.13 16.39 3.70
C TYR A 116 -6.86 17.24 3.54
N GLU A 117 -6.59 18.19 4.44
CA GLU A 117 -5.34 18.96 4.44
C GLU A 117 -4.11 18.06 4.58
N ILE A 118 -4.15 17.08 5.48
CA ILE A 118 -3.07 16.10 5.66
C ILE A 118 -2.87 15.32 4.37
N VAL A 119 -3.92 14.74 3.80
CA VAL A 119 -3.86 13.96 2.54
C VAL A 119 -3.32 14.81 1.38
N ARG A 120 -3.71 16.08 1.29
CA ARG A 120 -3.21 17.02 0.28
C ARG A 120 -1.71 17.30 0.45
N LEU A 121 -1.21 17.41 1.68
CA LEU A 121 0.22 17.59 1.95
C LEU A 121 1.01 16.28 1.74
N MET A 122 0.42 15.12 2.05
CA MET A 122 0.98 13.81 1.70
C MET A 122 1.11 13.64 0.18
N ALA A 123 0.12 14.10 -0.60
CA ALA A 123 0.18 14.11 -2.05
C ALA A 123 1.32 14.99 -2.60
N GLN A 124 1.75 16.01 -1.84
CA GLN A 124 2.93 16.82 -2.12
C GLN A 124 4.25 16.18 -1.64
N ARG A 125 4.18 14.96 -1.09
CA ARG A 125 5.31 14.16 -0.59
C ARG A 125 6.02 14.74 0.62
N LEU A 126 5.29 15.52 1.43
CA LEU A 126 5.80 15.99 2.71
C LEU A 126 5.80 14.81 3.70
N ASN A 127 6.85 14.69 4.51
CA ASN A 127 6.90 13.70 5.59
C ASN A 127 6.12 14.19 6.83
N ASN A 128 5.83 13.30 7.79
CA ASN A 128 5.02 13.64 8.96
C ASN A 128 5.57 14.86 9.73
N ARG A 129 6.89 15.02 9.84
CA ARG A 129 7.49 16.20 10.47
C ARG A 129 7.19 17.48 9.70
N GLU A 130 7.35 17.49 8.38
CA GLU A 130 7.08 18.65 7.53
C GLU A 130 5.58 19.00 7.48
N ILE A 131 4.71 17.98 7.48
CA ILE A 131 3.26 18.18 7.57
C ILE A 131 2.92 18.79 8.94
N ALA A 132 3.51 18.28 10.02
CA ALA A 132 3.28 18.80 11.37
C ALA A 132 3.70 20.26 11.51
N GLU A 133 4.87 20.62 10.99
CA GLU A 133 5.35 22.02 10.95
C GLU A 133 4.38 22.92 10.17
N LYS A 134 3.94 22.50 8.98
CA LYS A 134 3.00 23.30 8.16
C LYS A 134 1.62 23.46 8.78
N LEU A 135 1.16 22.45 9.51
CA LEU A 135 -0.16 22.42 10.13
C LEU A 135 -0.13 22.91 11.59
N TYR A 136 1.03 23.35 12.10
CA TYR A 136 1.25 23.75 13.49
C TYR A 136 0.83 22.67 14.51
N LEU A 137 1.15 21.41 14.21
CA LEU A 137 0.86 20.23 15.03
C LEU A 137 2.12 19.59 15.60
N SER A 138 1.93 18.70 16.57
CA SER A 138 2.96 17.73 16.94
C SER A 138 2.99 16.57 15.94
N GLU A 139 4.18 16.03 15.65
CA GLU A 139 4.34 14.91 14.71
C GLU A 139 3.50 13.68 15.10
N GLY A 140 3.37 13.41 16.40
CA GLY A 140 2.55 12.29 16.91
C GLY A 140 1.04 12.43 16.72
N SER A 141 0.58 13.62 16.30
CA SER A 141 -0.82 13.88 15.93
C SER A 141 -1.14 13.48 14.48
N ILE A 142 -0.12 13.19 13.67
CA ILE A 142 -0.28 12.74 12.28
C ILE A 142 -0.13 11.22 12.28
N ARG A 143 -1.24 10.51 12.06
CA ARG A 143 -1.32 9.04 12.05
C ARG A 143 -1.89 8.53 10.74
#